data_AF-A0A7R9WFW1-F1
#
_entry.id   AF-A0A7R9WFW1-F1
#
_cell.length_a   1.000
_cell.length_b   1.000
_cell.length_c   1.000
_cell.angle_alpha   90.00
_cell.angle_beta   90.00
_cell.angle_gamma   90.00
#
_symmetry.space_group_name_H-M   'P 1'
#
loop_
_entity.id
_entity.type
_entity.pdbx_description
1 polymer ?
#
loop_
_entity_poly.entity_id
_entity_poly.type
_entity_poly.pdbx_seq_one_letter_code
_entity_poly.pdbx_strand_id
1 'polypeptide(L)'
;QTRKAVGEDFILIFRLSMLDLISDGSNWEEVVQLAQAVEDAGATIINTGIGWHEARVPTIATSVPRGTFSYVTSKLRESGAVNIPLCATNRINAPHVAESILKDGSADLV
;
A
#
# COMPACT_ATOMS: atom_id res chain seq x y z
N GLN A 1 -20.24 -0.73 -4.02
CA GLN A 1 -21.33 0.20 -3.64
C GLN A 1 -20.88 1.66 -3.72
N THR A 2 -19.75 2.02 -3.13
CA THR A 2 -19.20 3.39 -3.14
C THR A 2 -18.98 3.97 -4.54
N ARG A 3 -18.26 3.29 -5.44
CA ARG A 3 -18.05 3.74 -6.84
C ARG A 3 -19.36 4.11 -7.52
N LYS A 4 -20.36 3.22 -7.47
CA LYS A 4 -21.70 3.48 -8.02
C LYS A 4 -22.38 4.72 -7.42
N ALA A 5 -22.17 5.00 -6.15
CA ALA A 5 -22.81 6.14 -5.47
C ALA A 5 -22.15 7.49 -5.83
N VAL A 6 -20.85 7.50 -6.13
CA VAL A 6 -20.08 8.73 -6.39
C VAL A 6 -19.85 9.02 -7.88
N GLY A 7 -20.08 8.03 -8.77
CA GLY A 7 -19.79 8.16 -10.20
C GLY A 7 -18.32 7.92 -10.54
N GLU A 8 -17.93 7.99 -11.82
CA GLU A 8 -16.56 7.71 -12.26
C GLU A 8 -15.57 8.84 -11.95
N ASP A 9 -16.01 10.10 -12.02
CA ASP A 9 -15.19 11.30 -11.80
C ASP A 9 -14.97 11.62 -10.31
N PHE A 10 -14.68 10.60 -9.51
CA PHE A 10 -14.41 10.72 -8.08
C PHE A 10 -13.24 9.83 -7.67
N ILE A 11 -12.23 10.39 -6.99
CA ILE A 11 -11.09 9.60 -6.52
C ILE A 11 -11.52 8.73 -5.35
N LEU A 12 -11.32 7.42 -5.49
CA LEU A 12 -11.48 6.46 -4.39
C LEU A 12 -10.15 5.84 -4.05
N ILE A 13 -9.72 6.03 -2.80
CA ILE A 13 -8.49 5.42 -2.27
C ILE A 13 -8.91 4.27 -1.36
N PHE A 14 -8.40 3.08 -1.64
CA PHE A 14 -8.53 1.95 -0.72
C PHE A 14 -7.20 1.73 -0.03
N ARG A 15 -7.20 1.73 1.31
CA ARG A 15 -6.00 1.42 2.08
C ARG A 15 -5.94 -0.07 2.36
N LEU A 16 -5.13 -0.78 1.59
CA LEU A 16 -4.99 -2.23 1.63
C LEU A 16 -3.97 -2.63 2.68
N SER A 17 -4.35 -3.49 3.63
CA SER A 17 -3.35 -4.12 4.50
C SER A 17 -2.53 -5.11 3.68
N MET A 18 -1.23 -4.85 3.54
CA MET A 18 -0.34 -5.66 2.69
C MET A 18 0.72 -6.41 3.50
N LEU A 19 0.83 -6.10 4.79
CA LEU A 19 1.77 -6.74 5.71
C LEU A 19 1.21 -6.67 7.13
N ASP A 20 0.53 -7.71 7.60
CA ASP A 20 -0.24 -7.65 8.85
C ASP A 20 0.60 -7.75 10.14
N LEU A 21 1.72 -8.49 10.11
CA LEU A 21 2.65 -8.66 11.25
C LEU A 21 2.03 -9.26 12.52
N ILE A 22 0.97 -10.06 12.37
CA ILE A 22 0.33 -10.86 13.42
C ILE A 22 0.28 -12.34 13.01
N SER A 23 0.09 -13.24 13.97
CA SER A 23 -0.24 -14.65 13.69
C SER A 23 -1.61 -14.71 13.00
N ASP A 24 -1.71 -15.54 11.97
CA ASP A 24 -2.93 -15.72 11.15
C ASP A 24 -3.40 -14.45 10.39
N GLY A 25 -2.47 -13.54 10.11
CA GLY A 25 -2.70 -12.46 9.13
C GLY A 25 -2.76 -12.99 7.69
N SER A 26 -3.13 -12.11 6.75
CA SER A 26 -3.25 -12.45 5.34
C SER A 26 -1.91 -12.90 4.75
N ASN A 27 -1.96 -13.95 3.93
CA ASN A 27 -0.82 -14.34 3.10
C ASN A 27 -0.72 -13.44 1.85
N TRP A 28 0.37 -13.58 1.09
CA TRP A 28 0.63 -12.69 -0.04
C TRP A 28 -0.38 -12.90 -1.18
N GLU A 29 -0.79 -14.14 -1.42
CA GLU A 29 -1.76 -14.49 -2.45
C GLU A 29 -3.12 -13.85 -2.15
N GLU A 30 -3.56 -13.86 -0.90
CA GLU A 30 -4.78 -13.19 -0.43
C GLU A 30 -4.71 -11.67 -0.61
N VAL A 31 -3.56 -11.06 -0.29
CA VAL A 31 -3.33 -9.61 -0.50
C VAL A 31 -3.45 -9.26 -1.98
N VAL A 32 -2.85 -10.04 -2.86
CA VAL A 32 -2.92 -9.82 -4.32
C VAL A 32 -4.35 -10.00 -4.84
N GLN A 33 -5.04 -11.06 -4.41
CA GLN A 33 -6.45 -11.29 -4.77
C GLN A 33 -7.34 -10.12 -4.34
N LEU A 34 -7.14 -9.60 -3.12
CA LEU A 34 -7.89 -8.45 -2.63
C LEU A 34 -7.54 -7.17 -3.40
N ALA A 35 -6.27 -6.95 -3.75
CA ALA A 35 -5.85 -5.80 -4.55
C ALA A 35 -6.58 -5.76 -5.90
N GLN A 36 -6.63 -6.90 -6.59
CA GLN A 36 -7.35 -7.05 -7.86
C GLN A 36 -8.86 -6.81 -7.70
N ALA A 37 -9.47 -7.43 -6.69
CA ALA A 37 -10.89 -7.24 -6.42
C ALA A 37 -11.25 -5.78 -6.09
N VAL A 38 -10.34 -5.04 -5.45
CA VAL A 38 -10.50 -3.62 -5.13
C VAL A 38 -10.37 -2.74 -6.37
N GLU A 39 -9.42 -3.05 -7.27
CA GLU A 39 -9.32 -2.39 -8.58
C GLU A 39 -10.58 -2.64 -9.41
N ASP A 40 -11.02 -3.90 -9.53
CA ASP A 40 -12.25 -4.27 -10.25
C ASP A 40 -13.51 -3.61 -9.66
N ALA A 41 -13.51 -3.34 -8.35
CA ALA A 41 -14.59 -2.61 -7.68
C ALA A 41 -14.58 -1.09 -7.96
N GLY A 42 -13.57 -0.59 -8.67
CA GLY A 42 -13.45 0.79 -9.13
C GLY A 42 -12.62 1.69 -8.22
N ALA A 43 -11.68 1.17 -7.44
CA ALA A 43 -10.71 2.00 -6.73
C ALA A 43 -9.82 2.77 -7.73
N THR A 44 -9.46 4.00 -7.39
CA THR A 44 -8.58 4.85 -8.20
C THR A 44 -7.12 4.71 -7.79
N ILE A 45 -6.86 4.52 -6.48
CA ILE A 45 -5.51 4.39 -5.91
C ILE A 45 -5.57 3.33 -4.82
N ILE A 46 -4.53 2.49 -4.73
CA ILE A 46 -4.29 1.66 -3.56
C ILE A 46 -3.20 2.30 -2.70
N ASN A 47 -3.54 2.56 -1.43
CA ASN A 47 -2.58 2.98 -0.41
C ASN A 47 -2.17 1.77 0.43
N THR A 48 -0.87 1.60 0.64
CA THR A 48 -0.34 0.48 1.43
C THR A 48 -0.64 0.64 2.93
N GLY A 49 -1.02 -0.44 3.59
CA GLY A 49 -1.20 -0.57 5.03
C GLY A 49 -0.16 -1.54 5.59
N ILE A 50 0.52 -1.14 6.67
CA ILE A 50 1.60 -1.90 7.30
C ILE A 50 1.31 -2.08 8.80
N GLY A 51 1.14 -3.34 9.18
CA GLY A 51 0.93 -3.80 10.53
C GLY A 51 -0.45 -3.49 11.08
N TRP A 52 -0.74 -4.13 12.21
CA TRP A 52 -1.90 -3.89 13.05
C TRP A 52 -1.49 -3.27 14.37
N HIS A 53 -2.44 -2.70 15.09
CA HIS A 53 -2.18 -2.15 16.44
C HIS A 53 -1.70 -3.22 17.43
N GLU A 54 -2.07 -4.48 17.21
CA GLU A 54 -1.66 -5.64 18.03
C GLU A 54 -0.30 -6.23 17.60
N ALA A 55 0.23 -5.81 16.44
CA ALA A 55 1.51 -6.28 15.94
C ALA A 55 2.62 -5.88 16.92
N ARG A 56 3.47 -6.85 17.28
CA ARG A 56 4.61 -6.61 18.17
C ARG A 56 5.83 -6.05 17.45
N VAL A 57 5.78 -6.02 16.12
CA VAL A 57 6.82 -5.42 15.26
C VAL A 57 6.52 -3.93 15.09
N PRO A 58 7.43 -3.02 15.47
CA PRO A 58 7.18 -1.59 15.33
C PRO A 58 7.13 -1.18 13.85
N THR A 59 6.09 -0.43 13.46
CA THR A 59 5.90 0.00 12.05
C THR A 59 6.03 1.51 11.84
N ILE A 60 5.84 2.33 12.87
CA ILE A 60 5.89 3.81 12.78
C ILE A 60 6.79 4.48 13.82
N ALA A 61 7.24 3.77 14.86
CA ALA A 61 8.08 4.34 15.92
C ALA A 61 9.44 4.82 15.38
N THR A 62 10.10 5.79 16.04
CA THR A 62 11.37 6.41 15.60
C THR A 62 12.52 5.42 15.35
N SER A 63 12.51 4.26 16.02
CA SER A 63 13.50 3.19 15.83
C SER A 63 13.44 2.50 14.46
N VAL A 64 12.31 2.57 13.77
CA VAL A 64 12.13 1.98 12.43
C VAL A 64 12.99 2.74 11.41
N PRO A 65 13.66 2.11 10.44
CA PRO A 65 14.38 2.86 9.40
C PRO A 65 13.42 3.66 8.49
N ARG A 66 13.89 4.77 7.93
CA ARG A 66 13.07 5.58 7.00
C ARG A 66 12.72 4.80 5.75
N GLY A 67 11.46 4.85 5.32
CA GLY A 67 10.98 4.21 4.10
C GLY A 67 11.11 2.69 4.06
N THR A 68 11.37 2.02 5.19
CA THR A 68 11.77 0.61 5.21
C THR A 68 10.74 -0.36 4.62
N PHE A 69 9.47 0.05 4.50
CA PHE A 69 8.38 -0.78 4.01
C PHE A 69 7.97 -0.48 2.56
N SER A 70 8.66 0.43 1.86
CA SER A 70 8.37 0.71 0.44
C SER A 70 8.48 -0.53 -0.45
N TYR A 71 9.31 -1.51 -0.06
CA TYR A 71 9.43 -2.79 -0.76
C TYR A 71 8.12 -3.57 -0.82
N VAL A 72 7.21 -3.39 0.15
CA VAL A 72 5.90 -4.08 0.16
C VAL A 72 5.04 -3.55 -0.99
N THR A 73 5.05 -2.23 -1.19
CA THR A 73 4.40 -1.58 -2.34
C THR A 73 5.07 -1.99 -3.65
N SER A 74 6.40 -1.98 -3.70
CA SER A 74 7.18 -2.42 -4.87
C SER A 74 6.84 -3.85 -5.29
N LYS A 75 6.71 -4.77 -4.32
CA LYS A 75 6.37 -6.17 -4.58
C LYS A 75 5.01 -6.34 -5.28
N LEU A 76 4.00 -5.52 -4.94
CA LEU A 76 2.71 -5.55 -5.63
C LEU A 76 2.78 -4.90 -7.02
N ARG A 77 3.60 -3.85 -7.19
CA ARG A 77 3.86 -3.30 -8.53
C ARG A 77 4.53 -4.34 -9.43
N GLU A 78 5.60 -4.95 -8.94
CA GLU A 78 6.41 -5.94 -9.67
C GLU A 78 5.62 -7.19 -10.04
N SER A 79 4.59 -7.55 -9.24
CA SER A 79 3.71 -8.67 -9.59
C SER A 79 2.86 -8.39 -10.84
N GLY A 80 2.69 -7.12 -11.22
CA GLY A 80 1.83 -6.71 -12.34
C GLY A 80 0.36 -7.05 -12.11
N ALA A 81 -0.04 -7.32 -10.86
CA ALA A 81 -1.39 -7.78 -10.55
C ALA A 81 -2.46 -6.69 -10.69
N VAL A 82 -2.05 -5.42 -10.53
CA VAL A 82 -2.93 -4.25 -10.60
C VAL A 82 -2.35 -3.15 -11.50
N ASN A 83 -3.20 -2.33 -12.11
CA ASN A 83 -2.77 -1.27 -13.04
C ASN A 83 -2.98 0.14 -12.48
N ILE A 84 -3.74 0.28 -11.39
CA ILE A 84 -3.98 1.56 -10.73
C ILE A 84 -2.76 2.03 -9.89
N PRO A 85 -2.58 3.35 -9.70
CA PRO A 85 -1.47 3.89 -8.93
C PRO A 85 -1.38 3.35 -7.50
N LEU A 86 -0.14 3.15 -7.03
CA LEU A 86 0.18 2.67 -5.69
C LEU A 86 0.84 3.76 -4.83
N CYS A 87 0.40 3.89 -3.58
CA CYS A 87 0.95 4.83 -2.61
C CYS A 87 1.70 4.09 -1.48
N ALA A 88 3.00 4.31 -1.39
CA ALA A 88 3.83 3.81 -0.29
C ALA A 88 3.66 4.69 0.95
N THR A 89 3.95 4.12 2.13
CA THR A 89 3.75 4.82 3.40
C THR A 89 4.77 4.39 4.46
N ASN A 90 4.56 4.87 5.69
CA ASN A 90 5.31 4.61 6.90
C ASN A 90 6.76 5.12 6.89
N ARG A 91 7.08 5.99 7.85
CA ARG A 91 8.43 6.51 8.11
C ARG A 91 9.12 7.16 6.91
N ILE A 92 8.34 7.68 5.96
CA ILE A 92 8.79 8.55 4.89
C ILE A 92 8.62 10.00 5.37
N ASN A 93 9.65 10.55 6.02
CA ASN A 93 9.59 11.89 6.62
C ASN A 93 10.76 12.79 6.20
N ALA A 94 11.46 12.44 5.13
CA ALA A 94 12.53 13.22 4.55
C ALA A 94 12.35 13.30 3.03
N PRO A 95 12.38 14.49 2.40
CA PRO A 95 12.12 14.65 0.98
C PRO A 95 13.00 13.78 0.07
N HIS A 96 14.28 13.62 0.40
CA HIS A 96 15.18 12.77 -0.40
C HIS A 96 14.81 11.28 -0.35
N VAL A 97 14.21 10.80 0.73
CA VAL A 97 13.73 9.40 0.83
C VAL A 97 12.48 9.22 -0.02
N ALA A 98 11.54 10.18 0.04
CA ALA A 98 10.37 10.21 -0.83
C ALA A 98 10.77 10.20 -2.32
N GLU A 99 11.70 11.08 -2.70
CA GLU A 99 12.23 11.16 -4.07
C GLU A 99 12.88 9.85 -4.51
N SER A 100 13.72 9.22 -3.68
CA SER A 100 14.31 7.92 -4.02
C SER A 100 13.27 6.83 -4.26
N ILE A 101 12.24 6.73 -3.42
CA ILE A 101 11.16 5.73 -3.58
C ILE A 101 10.43 5.92 -4.91
N LEU A 102 10.12 7.16 -5.29
CA LEU A 102 9.45 7.48 -6.54
C LEU A 102 10.35 7.20 -7.75
N LYS A 103 11.61 7.65 -7.69
CA LYS A 103 12.59 7.50 -8.77
C LYS A 103 12.94 6.05 -9.04
N ASP A 104 13.04 5.22 -8.00
CA ASP A 104 13.33 3.80 -8.11
C ASP A 104 12.09 2.98 -8.57
N GLY A 105 10.93 3.63 -8.71
CA GLY A 105 9.70 3.01 -9.18
C GLY A 105 9.02 2.11 -8.14
N SER A 106 9.37 2.22 -6.86
CA SER A 106 8.73 1.41 -5.81
C SER A 106 7.27 1.79 -5.56
N ALA A 107 6.87 3.03 -5.87
CA ALA A 107 5.50 3.54 -5.76
C ALA A 107 5.27 4.74 -6.70
N ASP A 108 4.01 5.09 -6.96
CA ASP A 108 3.64 6.30 -7.73
C ASP A 108 3.40 7.50 -6.81
N LEU A 109 3.08 7.24 -5.54
CA LEU A 109 2.87 8.22 -4.48
C LEU A 109 3.57 7.77 -3.18
N VAL A 110 3.84 8.73 -2.29
CA VAL A 110 4.47 8.55 -0.97
C VAL A 110 3.85 9.47 0.08
#